data_AF-A0A1F2YCV1-F1
#
_entry.id   AF-A0A1F2YCV1-F1
#
_cell.length_a   1.000
_cell.length_b   1.000
_cell.length_c   1.000
_cell.angle_alpha   90.00
_cell.angle_beta   90.00
_cell.angle_gamma   90.00
#
_symmetry.space_group_name_H-M   'P 1'
#
loop_
_entity.id
_entity.type
_entity.pdbx_description
1 polymer ?
#
loop_
_entity_poly.entity_id
_entity_poly.type
_entity_poly.pdbx_seq_one_letter_code
_entity_poly.pdbx_strand_id
1 'polypeptide(L)'
;MASEAVTDRGEPWRLSALSMMNMEVDIINVLSAIRVPVLVLHRTGDPICKVEEGRYVAERIPGVRSVELPGEDHIPWVGDSDSILREIETFATQTW
;
A
#
# COMPACT_ATOMS: atom_id res chain seq x y z
N MET A 1 44.50 16.43 0.46
CA MET A 1 43.48 16.92 1.41
C MET A 1 42.22 16.13 1.13
N ALA A 2 41.75 15.38 2.11
CA ALA A 2 40.84 14.27 1.94
C ALA A 2 39.43 14.68 1.50
N SER A 3 38.85 13.79 0.71
CA SER A 3 37.45 13.72 0.30
C SER A 3 36.53 13.73 1.53
N GLU A 4 35.57 14.65 1.56
CA GLU A 4 34.31 14.44 2.28
C GLU A 4 33.23 14.12 1.25
N ALA A 5 33.11 12.83 0.95
CA ALA A 5 31.83 12.28 0.54
C ALA A 5 30.84 12.62 1.64
N VAL A 6 29.98 13.60 1.39
CA VAL A 6 28.84 13.95 2.24
C VAL A 6 28.12 12.64 2.53
N THR A 7 28.12 12.25 3.79
CA THR A 7 27.51 11.02 4.27
C THR A 7 26.00 11.26 4.34
N ASP A 8 25.37 11.28 3.17
CA ASP A 8 23.95 11.55 2.93
C ASP A 8 23.13 10.25 3.07
N ARG A 9 22.80 9.82 4.30
CA ARG A 9 22.01 8.58 4.50
C ARG A 9 20.88 8.63 5.54
N GLY A 10 20.43 9.80 6.01
CA GLY A 10 19.37 9.81 7.05
C GLY A 10 18.66 11.12 7.39
N GLU A 11 18.73 12.16 6.56
CA GLU A 11 18.14 13.45 6.89
C GLU A 11 16.60 13.49 6.75
N PRO A 12 15.85 14.13 7.68
CA PRO A 12 14.38 14.18 7.66
C PRO A 12 13.77 14.66 6.34
N TRP A 13 14.41 15.62 5.67
CA TRP A 13 13.92 16.17 4.40
C TRP A 13 13.86 15.14 3.27
N ARG A 14 14.68 14.07 3.33
CA ARG A 14 14.66 13.01 2.30
C ARG A 14 13.42 12.16 2.37
N LEU A 15 12.96 11.84 3.58
CA LEU A 15 11.70 11.14 3.78
C LEU A 15 10.53 12.02 3.33
N SER A 16 10.57 13.33 3.65
CA SER A 16 9.57 14.29 3.16
C SER A 16 9.58 14.42 1.64
N ALA A 17 10.75 14.56 1.01
CA ALA A 17 10.87 14.66 -0.45
C ALA A 17 10.38 13.39 -1.15
N LEU A 18 10.75 12.21 -0.65
CA LEU A 18 10.24 10.94 -1.18
C LEU A 18 8.72 10.84 -1.06
N SER A 19 8.16 11.22 0.10
CA SER A 19 6.71 11.23 0.32
C SER A 19 6.01 12.21 -0.63
N MET A 20 6.55 13.42 -0.83
CA MET A 20 6.01 14.40 -1.77
C MET A 20 6.04 13.89 -3.21
N MET A 21 7.18 13.33 -3.65
CA MET A 21 7.30 12.74 -4.99
C MET A 21 6.30 11.60 -5.20
N ASN A 22 6.09 10.75 -4.18
CA ASN A 22 5.10 9.67 -4.28
C ASN A 22 3.66 10.20 -4.30
N MET A 23 3.35 11.29 -3.59
CA MET A 23 2.03 11.93 -3.60
C MET A 23 1.68 12.60 -4.95
N GLU A 24 2.67 12.92 -5.78
CA GLU A 24 2.43 13.45 -7.14
C GLU A 24 1.93 12.37 -8.12
N VAL A 25 2.04 11.09 -7.75
CA VAL A 25 1.58 9.98 -8.59
C VAL A 25 0.06 9.82 -8.45
N ASP A 26 -0.67 10.27 -9.47
CA ASP A 26 -2.10 10.03 -9.60
C ASP A 26 -2.39 8.98 -10.69
N ILE A 27 -2.87 7.81 -10.26
CA ILE A 27 -3.28 6.71 -11.14
C ILE A 27 -4.79 6.48 -11.16
N ILE A 28 -5.59 7.33 -10.52
CA ILE A 28 -7.00 7.01 -10.25
C ILE A 28 -7.81 6.78 -11.52
N ASN A 29 -7.47 7.52 -12.58
CA ASN A 29 -8.16 7.47 -13.87
C ASN A 29 -7.80 6.24 -14.72
N VAL A 30 -6.78 5.46 -14.32
CA VAL A 30 -6.34 4.27 -15.08
C VAL A 30 -6.81 2.96 -14.45
N LEU A 31 -7.33 2.99 -13.21
CA LEU A 31 -7.71 1.78 -12.46
C LEU A 31 -8.74 0.91 -13.19
N SER A 32 -9.66 1.53 -13.95
CA SER A 32 -10.66 0.80 -14.75
C SER A 32 -10.08 -0.03 -15.90
N ALA A 33 -8.82 0.22 -16.27
CA ALA A 33 -8.11 -0.52 -17.30
C ALA A 33 -7.56 -1.87 -16.79
N ILE A 34 -7.55 -2.11 -15.47
CA ILE A 34 -7.10 -3.38 -14.91
C ILE A 34 -8.06 -4.50 -15.33
N ARG A 35 -7.52 -5.56 -15.94
CA ARG A 35 -8.27 -6.73 -16.45
C ARG A 35 -7.88 -8.05 -15.79
N VAL A 36 -6.94 -8.01 -14.86
CA VAL A 36 -6.52 -9.17 -14.08
C VAL A 36 -7.22 -9.16 -12.72
N PRO A 37 -7.35 -10.32 -12.06
CA PRO A 37 -7.85 -10.38 -10.69
C PRO A 37 -7.03 -9.48 -9.75
N VAL A 38 -7.71 -8.75 -8.85
CA VAL A 38 -7.08 -7.84 -7.89
C VAL A 38 -7.62 -8.09 -6.49
N LEU A 39 -6.72 -8.05 -5.51
CA LEU A 39 -7.03 -7.99 -4.09
C LEU A 39 -6.59 -6.63 -3.53
N VAL A 40 -7.48 -5.92 -2.85
CA VAL A 40 -7.19 -4.75 -2.03
C VAL A 40 -7.31 -5.15 -0.56
N LEU A 41 -6.21 -5.01 0.20
CA LEU A 41 -6.14 -5.29 1.63
C LEU A 41 -5.88 -4.01 2.40
N HIS A 42 -6.57 -3.82 3.52
CA HIS A 42 -6.39 -2.62 4.33
C HIS A 42 -6.63 -2.87 5.83
N ARG A 43 -5.86 -2.20 6.70
CA ARG A 43 -6.06 -2.20 8.16
C ARG A 43 -7.00 -1.08 8.60
N THR A 44 -8.11 -1.39 9.23
CA THR A 44 -9.17 -0.39 9.51
C THR A 44 -8.73 0.78 10.41
N GLY A 45 -7.67 0.60 11.19
CA GLY A 45 -7.07 1.63 12.05
C GLY A 45 -5.75 2.21 11.55
N ASP A 46 -5.37 1.98 10.28
CA ASP A 46 -4.13 2.52 9.71
C ASP A 46 -4.07 4.07 9.83
N PRO A 47 -3.09 4.62 10.56
CA PRO A 47 -2.99 6.06 10.78
C PRO A 47 -2.34 6.81 9.61
N ILE A 48 -1.71 6.11 8.66
CA ILE A 48 -0.98 6.68 7.52
C ILE A 48 -1.86 6.73 6.28
N CYS A 49 -2.53 5.62 5.95
CA CYS A 49 -3.45 5.52 4.83
C CYS A 49 -4.82 5.14 5.37
N LYS A 50 -5.85 5.97 5.15
CA LYS A 50 -7.17 5.69 5.73
C LYS A 50 -7.88 4.58 4.97
N VAL A 51 -8.71 3.80 5.67
CA VAL A 51 -9.47 2.69 5.05
C VAL A 51 -10.38 3.14 3.91
N GLU A 52 -10.89 4.37 3.99
CA GLU A 52 -11.66 4.98 2.91
C GLU A 52 -10.87 5.11 1.61
N GLU A 53 -9.54 5.29 1.66
CA GLU A 53 -8.69 5.36 0.47
C GLU A 53 -8.59 4.00 -0.21
N GLY A 54 -8.47 2.92 0.57
CA GLY A 54 -8.53 1.55 0.04
C GLY A 54 -9.87 1.24 -0.63
N ARG A 55 -10.98 1.62 0.01
CA ARG A 55 -12.33 1.51 -0.58
C ARG A 55 -12.45 2.33 -1.86
N TYR A 56 -11.97 3.56 -1.86
CA TYR A 56 -12.00 4.46 -3.00
C TYR A 56 -11.27 3.89 -4.21
N VAL A 57 -10.12 3.24 -4.01
CA VAL A 57 -9.39 2.50 -5.05
C VAL A 57 -10.20 1.29 -5.52
N ALA A 58 -10.72 0.47 -4.60
CA ALA A 58 -11.46 -0.75 -4.93
C ALA A 58 -12.71 -0.47 -5.79
N GLU A 59 -13.48 0.58 -5.48
CA GLU A 59 -14.68 0.97 -6.26
C GLU A 59 -14.41 1.20 -7.76
N ARG A 60 -13.16 1.45 -8.14
CA ARG A 60 -12.75 1.78 -9.53
C ARG A 60 -12.09 0.62 -10.27
N ILE A 61 -11.88 -0.52 -9.61
CA ILE A 61 -11.24 -1.70 -10.20
C ILE A 61 -12.33 -2.76 -10.48
N PRO A 62 -12.60 -3.11 -11.75
CA PRO A 62 -13.58 -4.12 -12.09
C PRO A 62 -13.22 -5.49 -11.51
N GLY A 63 -14.15 -6.14 -10.80
CA GLY A 63 -13.97 -7.49 -10.27
C GLY A 63 -12.98 -7.61 -9.12
N VAL A 64 -12.62 -6.49 -8.48
CA VAL A 64 -11.74 -6.49 -7.30
C VAL A 64 -12.38 -7.22 -6.12
N ARG A 65 -11.54 -7.92 -5.34
CA ARG A 65 -11.87 -8.33 -3.99
C ARG A 65 -11.26 -7.32 -3.02
N SER A 66 -12.07 -6.75 -2.14
CA SER A 66 -11.61 -5.86 -1.08
C SER A 66 -11.80 -6.54 0.28
N VAL A 67 -10.77 -6.55 1.11
CA VAL A 67 -10.83 -7.10 2.48
C VAL A 67 -10.23 -6.10 3.45
N GLU A 68 -10.96 -5.84 4.52
CA GLU A 68 -10.54 -4.98 5.61
C GLU A 68 -10.28 -5.84 6.85
N LEU A 69 -9.13 -5.63 7.47
CA LEU A 69 -8.70 -6.34 8.65
C LEU A 69 -8.59 -5.38 9.84
N PRO A 70 -8.93 -5.81 11.07
CA PRO A 70 -8.69 -5.01 12.26
C PRO A 70 -7.18 -4.76 12.47
N GLY A 71 -6.82 -3.64 13.07
CA GLY A 71 -5.43 -3.28 13.42
C GLY A 71 -5.03 -1.90 12.91
N GLU A 72 -3.85 -1.44 13.32
CA GLU A 72 -3.31 -0.10 13.02
C GLU A 72 -1.95 -0.14 12.31
N ASP A 73 -1.39 -1.32 12.10
CA ASP A 73 -0.08 -1.49 11.46
C ASP A 73 -0.15 -1.18 9.95
N HIS A 74 0.44 -0.05 9.53
CA HIS A 74 0.54 0.32 8.11
C HIS A 74 1.43 -0.64 7.31
N ILE A 75 2.47 -1.20 7.95
CA ILE A 75 3.44 -2.06 7.31
C ILE A 75 2.95 -3.52 7.34
N PRO A 76 2.73 -4.18 6.18
CA PRO A 76 1.99 -5.47 6.13
C PRO A 76 2.63 -6.65 6.88
N TRP A 77 3.92 -6.60 7.18
CA TRP A 77 4.66 -7.65 7.89
C TRP A 77 4.90 -7.32 9.38
N VAL A 78 4.31 -6.24 9.90
CA VAL A 78 4.33 -5.87 11.32
C VAL A 78 3.00 -6.28 11.97
N GLY A 79 3.06 -6.69 13.24
CA GLY A 79 1.87 -7.09 13.98
C GLY A 79 1.30 -8.43 13.51
N ASP A 80 0.01 -8.47 13.21
CA ASP A 80 -0.72 -9.66 12.77
C ASP A 80 -0.50 -9.97 11.28
N SER A 81 0.73 -10.27 10.88
CA SER A 81 1.08 -10.61 9.49
C SER A 81 0.36 -11.86 8.97
N ASP A 82 -0.02 -12.79 9.86
CA ASP A 82 -0.65 -14.04 9.50
C ASP A 82 -2.05 -13.84 8.90
N SER A 83 -2.81 -12.84 9.36
CA SER A 83 -4.11 -12.51 8.74
C SER A 83 -3.97 -11.95 7.32
N ILE A 84 -2.91 -11.16 7.07
CA ILE A 84 -2.58 -10.67 5.72
C ILE A 84 -2.21 -11.84 4.81
N LEU A 85 -1.30 -12.72 5.27
CA LEU A 85 -0.86 -13.89 4.50
C LEU A 85 -2.03 -14.80 4.15
N ARG A 86 -2.96 -15.04 5.08
CA ARG A 86 -4.14 -15.87 4.84
C ARG A 86 -5.03 -15.33 3.71
N GLU A 87 -5.25 -14.02 3.65
CA GLU A 87 -6.03 -13.42 2.56
C GLU A 87 -5.29 -13.49 1.21
N ILE A 88 -3.96 -13.31 1.22
CA ILE A 88 -3.13 -13.47 0.02
C ILE A 88 -3.17 -14.92 -0.49
N GLU A 89 -3.00 -15.90 0.39
CA GLU A 89 -3.07 -17.33 0.04
C GLU A 89 -4.46 -17.71 -0.47
N THR A 90 -5.52 -17.25 0.19
CA THR A 90 -6.91 -17.48 -0.24
C THR A 90 -7.15 -16.89 -1.62
N PHE A 91 -6.71 -15.66 -1.85
CA PHE A 91 -6.84 -15.00 -3.14
C PHE A 91 -6.07 -15.75 -4.23
N ALA A 92 -4.82 -16.13 -3.96
CA ALA A 92 -4.00 -16.87 -4.91
C ALA A 92 -4.63 -18.22 -5.27
N THR A 93 -5.12 -18.99 -4.30
CA THR A 93 -5.69 -20.33 -4.54
C THR A 93 -7.08 -20.32 -5.16
N GLN A 94 -7.83 -19.22 -5.07
CA GLN A 94 -9.17 -19.10 -5.68
C GLN A 94 -9.14 -18.49 -7.08
N THR A 95 -8.00 -17.94 -7.49
CA THR A 95 -7.85 -17.22 -8.76
C THR A 95 -7.25 -18.10 -9.86
N TRP A 96 -6.60 -19.21 -9.50
CA TRP A 96 -5.95 -20.15 -10.41
C TRP A 96 -6.52 -21.56 -10.28
#